data_AF-A0A9D4EA65-F1
#
_entry.id   AF-A0A9D4EA65-F1
#
_cell.length_a   1.000
_cell.length_b   1.000
_cell.length_c   1.000
_cell.angle_alpha   90.00
_cell.angle_beta   90.00
_cell.angle_gamma   90.00
#
_symmetry.space_group_name_H-M   'P 1'
#
loop_
_entity.id
_entity.type
_entity.pdbx_description
1 polymer ?
#
loop_
_entity_poly.entity_id
_entity_poly.type
_entity_poly.pdbx_seq_one_letter_code
_entity_poly.pdbx_strand_id
1 'polypeptide(L)'
;MVRIAKVLGTDDLYAYIEKYQIDLDPRFNDILGRHSRKRWERFVHSENQHLVSPEALDYLDKLLRYDHQERLTAREAMEHPYFYPIVKEQGRMASMSGHNSPPVPTSGQVGGGSVNSSVAVSATPVLAGVISSLPNSATASAQS
;
A
#
# COMPACT_ATOMS: atom_id res chain seq x y z
N MET A 1 16.51 19.52 -0.02
CA MET A 1 17.07 18.89 -1.23
C MET A 1 18.47 18.31 -1.03
N VAL A 2 19.46 19.08 -0.57
CA VAL A 2 20.88 18.63 -0.43
C VAL A 2 21.08 17.32 0.35
N ARG A 3 20.28 17.07 1.40
CA ARG A 3 20.36 15.81 2.17
C ARG A 3 20.01 14.56 1.35
N ILE A 4 19.13 14.70 0.36
CA ILE A 4 18.71 13.61 -0.54
C ILE A 4 19.85 13.33 -1.54
N ALA A 5 20.43 14.38 -2.12
CA ALA A 5 21.61 14.29 -3.00
C ALA A 5 22.82 13.60 -2.37
N LYS A 6 22.99 13.77 -1.05
CA LYS A 6 24.05 13.07 -0.29
C LYS A 6 23.85 11.55 -0.16
N VAL A 7 22.64 11.05 -0.40
CA VAL A 7 22.30 9.63 -0.22
C VAL A 7 22.05 8.97 -1.58
N LEU A 8 21.16 9.56 -2.41
CA LEU A 8 20.84 9.03 -3.73
C LEU A 8 21.95 9.35 -4.75
N GLY A 9 22.83 10.32 -4.46
CA GLY A 9 23.87 10.78 -5.35
C GLY A 9 23.43 11.97 -6.21
N THR A 10 24.41 12.69 -6.74
CA THR A 10 24.20 13.86 -7.59
C THR A 10 24.04 13.49 -9.06
N ASP A 11 24.61 12.37 -9.51
CA ASP A 11 24.53 11.94 -10.92
C ASP A 11 23.08 11.66 -11.35
N ASP A 12 22.33 10.86 -10.58
CA ASP A 12 20.91 10.58 -10.84
C ASP A 12 20.03 11.85 -10.72
N LEU A 13 20.44 12.82 -9.89
CA LEU A 13 19.76 14.11 -9.78
C LEU A 13 19.92 14.93 -11.06
N TYR A 14 21.14 15.04 -11.59
CA TYR A 14 21.40 15.78 -12.83
C TYR A 14 20.70 15.12 -14.02
N ALA A 15 20.71 13.78 -14.10
CA ALA A 15 19.94 13.05 -15.12
C ALA A 15 18.44 13.36 -15.05
N TYR A 16 17.88 13.44 -13.84
CA TYR A 16 16.48 13.82 -13.64
C TYR A 16 16.20 15.27 -14.06
N ILE A 17 17.07 16.21 -13.69
CA ILE A 17 16.93 17.62 -14.06
C ILE A 17 16.99 17.79 -15.59
N GLU A 18 17.92 17.12 -16.25
CA GLU A 18 18.08 17.15 -17.71
C GLU A 18 16.85 16.54 -18.41
N LYS A 19 16.37 15.38 -17.93
CA LYS A 19 15.21 14.68 -18.49
C LYS A 19 13.93 15.53 -18.47
N TYR A 20 13.71 16.29 -17.40
CA TYR A 20 12.50 17.10 -17.22
C TYR A 20 12.71 18.60 -17.49
N GLN A 21 13.91 19.00 -17.95
CA GLN A 21 14.31 20.40 -18.15
C GLN A 21 13.94 21.31 -16.97
N ILE A 22 14.27 20.87 -15.77
CA ILE A 22 13.96 21.62 -14.54
C ILE A 22 14.99 22.73 -14.39
N ASP A 23 14.53 23.98 -14.22
CA ASP A 23 15.43 25.08 -13.86
C ASP A 23 15.90 24.93 -12.41
N LEU A 24 17.15 24.50 -12.25
CA LEU A 24 17.81 24.44 -10.95
C LEU A 24 18.43 25.81 -10.63
N ASP A 25 18.01 26.41 -9.52
CA ASP A 25 18.58 27.68 -9.04
C ASP A 25 20.11 27.54 -8.84
N PRO A 26 20.93 28.43 -9.42
CA PRO A 26 22.39 28.38 -9.35
C PRO A 26 22.95 28.24 -7.93
N ARG A 27 22.25 28.72 -6.90
CA ARG A 27 22.65 28.55 -5.49
C ARG A 27 22.77 27.08 -5.08
N PHE A 28 22.05 26.18 -5.75
CA PHE A 28 22.13 24.75 -5.49
C PHE A 28 23.40 24.11 -6.05
N ASN A 29 24.01 24.66 -7.11
CA ASN A 29 25.23 24.08 -7.69
C ASN A 29 26.40 24.09 -6.70
N ASP A 30 26.56 25.16 -5.93
CA ASP A 30 27.65 25.28 -4.96
C ASP A 30 27.47 24.35 -3.74
N ILE A 31 26.23 24.04 -3.38
CA ILE A 31 25.90 23.25 -2.18
C ILE A 31 25.62 21.77 -2.46
N LEU A 32 25.27 21.40 -3.69
CA LEU A 32 25.02 20.01 -4.08
C LEU A 32 26.34 19.23 -4.20
N GLY A 33 27.44 19.91 -4.56
CA GLY A 33 28.76 19.29 -4.69
C GLY A 33 28.72 18.05 -5.59
N ARG A 34 29.66 17.12 -5.39
CA ARG A 34 29.64 15.80 -6.04
C ARG A 34 29.47 14.73 -4.96
N HIS A 35 28.37 13.99 -5.03
CA HIS A 35 28.07 12.92 -4.09
C HIS A 35 27.75 11.63 -4.85
N SER A 36 28.45 10.55 -4.50
CA SER A 36 28.13 9.22 -5.02
C SER A 36 26.94 8.63 -4.29
N ARG A 37 26.13 7.82 -4.98
CA ARG A 37 25.04 7.05 -4.38
C ARG A 37 25.57 6.18 -3.26
N LYS A 38 24.96 6.28 -2.08
CA LYS A 38 25.26 5.45 -0.92
C LYS A 38 24.37 4.22 -0.96
N ARG A 39 24.95 3.06 -0.70
CA ARG A 39 24.16 1.85 -0.50
C ARG A 39 23.42 1.91 0.83
N TRP A 40 22.21 1.38 0.88
CA TRP A 40 21.36 1.43 2.07
C TRP A 40 21.94 0.68 3.28
N GLU A 41 22.79 -0.32 3.06
CA GLU A 41 23.42 -1.08 4.15
C GLU A 41 24.33 -0.20 5.03
N ARG A 42 24.77 0.96 4.52
CA ARG A 42 25.53 1.94 5.31
C ARG A 42 24.71 2.59 6.44
N PHE A 43 23.39 2.52 6.38
CA PHE A 43 22.49 3.04 7.41
C PHE A 43 22.02 1.95 8.37
N VAL A 44 22.61 0.75 8.29
CA VAL A 44 22.33 -0.37 9.19
C VAL A 44 23.33 -0.33 10.35
N HIS A 45 22.80 -0.39 11.56
CA HIS A 45 23.50 -0.32 12.83
C HIS A 45 22.89 -1.38 13.77
N SER A 46 23.59 -1.73 14.85
CA SER A 46 23.13 -2.78 15.78
C SER A 46 21.73 -2.53 16.36
N GLU A 47 21.33 -1.27 16.52
CA GLU A 47 20.00 -0.91 17.03
C GLU A 47 18.89 -1.11 16.01
N ASN A 48 19.13 -0.93 14.71
CA ASN A 48 18.09 -1.01 13.68
C ASN A 48 18.16 -2.28 12.82
N GLN A 49 19.21 -3.10 12.97
CA GLN A 49 19.44 -4.31 12.18
C GLN A 49 18.26 -5.29 12.21
N HIS A 50 17.55 -5.39 13.34
CA HIS A 50 16.39 -6.26 13.48
C HIS A 50 15.16 -5.81 12.68
N LEU A 51 15.13 -4.54 12.26
CA LEU A 51 14.07 -3.97 11.41
C LEU A 51 14.45 -3.97 9.94
N VAL A 52 15.71 -4.23 9.61
CA VAL A 52 16.22 -4.15 8.24
C VAL A 52 16.27 -5.55 7.64
N SER A 53 15.40 -5.80 6.67
CA SER A 53 15.45 -6.97 5.79
C SER A 53 15.89 -6.54 4.38
N PRO A 54 16.45 -7.46 3.56
CA PRO A 54 16.79 -7.15 2.18
C PRO A 54 15.57 -6.68 1.36
N GLU A 55 14.39 -7.23 1.65
CA GLU A 55 13.12 -6.83 1.02
C GLU A 55 12.72 -5.40 1.42
N ALA A 56 12.99 -4.99 2.67
CA ALA A 56 12.71 -3.63 3.13
C ALA A 56 13.59 -2.60 2.42
N LEU A 57 14.88 -2.94 2.22
CA LEU A 57 15.82 -2.07 1.51
C LEU A 57 15.46 -1.94 0.02
N ASP A 58 15.07 -3.04 -0.61
CA ASP A 58 14.61 -3.04 -2.00
C ASP A 58 13.31 -2.22 -2.17
N TYR A 59 12.36 -2.37 -1.25
CA TYR A 59 11.15 -1.55 -1.21
C TYR A 59 11.49 -0.06 -1.08
N LEU A 60 12.38 0.28 -0.15
CA LEU A 60 12.80 1.66 0.08
C LEU A 60 13.52 2.25 -1.15
N ASP A 61 14.36 1.46 -1.83
CA ASP A 61 15.08 1.89 -3.02
C ASP A 61 14.14 2.26 -4.18
N LYS A 62 13.07 1.49 -4.35
CA LYS A 62 12.09 1.75 -5.40
C LYS A 62 11.12 2.89 -5.07
N LEU A 63 11.02 3.29 -3.80
CA LEU A 63 10.28 4.50 -3.39
C LEU A 63 11.13 5.77 -3.50
N LEU A 64 12.40 5.69 -3.09
CA LEU A 64 13.32 6.82 -3.05
C LEU A 64 14.06 6.99 -4.38
N ARG A 65 13.30 7.29 -5.44
CA ARG A 65 13.79 7.66 -6.77
C ARG A 65 13.61 9.15 -7.04
N TYR A 66 14.58 9.76 -7.73
CA TYR A 66 14.43 11.14 -8.22
C TYR A 66 13.27 11.24 -9.20
N ASP A 67 13.27 10.35 -10.19
CA ASP A 67 12.18 10.22 -11.14
C ASP A 67 10.89 9.84 -10.41
N HIS A 68 9.91 10.73 -10.48
CA HIS A 68 8.61 10.53 -9.84
C HIS A 68 7.77 9.47 -10.55
N GLN A 69 8.00 9.22 -11.84
CA GLN A 69 7.28 8.18 -12.59
C GLN A 69 7.78 6.77 -12.27
N GLU A 70 9.04 6.63 -11.86
CA GLU A 70 9.61 5.33 -11.46
C GLU A 70 9.31 4.93 -10.02
N ARG A 71 8.71 5.82 -9.22
CA ARG A 71 8.33 5.50 -7.84
C ARG A 71 7.16 4.52 -7.86
N LEU A 72 7.22 3.49 -7.01
CA LEU A 72 6.09 2.58 -6.86
C LEU A 72 4.82 3.34 -6.50
N THR A 73 3.73 3.01 -7.20
CA THR A 73 2.40 3.44 -6.81
C THR A 73 1.97 2.74 -5.52
N ALA A 74 0.98 3.30 -4.82
CA ALA A 74 0.47 2.71 -3.58
C ALA A 74 -0.01 1.26 -3.77
N ARG A 75 -0.64 0.95 -4.91
CA ARG A 75 -1.09 -0.41 -5.23
C ARG A 75 0.07 -1.38 -5.40
N GLU A 76 1.06 -1.01 -6.22
CA GLU A 76 2.26 -1.83 -6.44
C GLU A 76 3.04 -1.99 -5.13
N ALA A 77 3.05 -0.95 -4.30
CA ALA A 77 3.70 -0.98 -3.00
C ALA A 77 3.07 -2.01 -2.06
N MET A 78 1.74 -2.13 -2.05
CA MET A 78 1.03 -3.15 -1.27
C MET A 78 1.32 -4.58 -1.77
N GLU A 79 1.64 -4.74 -3.06
CA GLU A 79 2.00 -6.02 -3.68
C GLU A 79 3.48 -6.40 -3.50
N HIS A 80 4.27 -5.55 -2.82
CA HIS A 80 5.69 -5.83 -2.61
C HIS A 80 5.92 -7.02 -1.67
N PRO A 81 6.92 -7.90 -1.91
CA PRO A 81 7.24 -9.04 -1.04
C PRO A 81 7.40 -8.69 0.43
N TYR A 82 7.88 -7.48 0.72
CA TYR A 82 7.97 -6.93 2.08
C TYR A 82 6.64 -7.00 2.87
N PHE A 83 5.50 -6.84 2.19
CA PHE A 83 4.17 -6.89 2.82
C PHE A 83 3.52 -8.27 2.77
N TYR A 84 4.12 -9.29 2.13
CA TYR A 84 3.53 -10.64 2.02
C TYR A 84 3.16 -11.26 3.37
N PRO A 85 3.97 -11.16 4.44
CA PRO A 85 3.59 -11.68 5.75
C PRO A 85 2.31 -11.03 6.29
N ILE A 86 2.14 -9.72 6.04
CA ILE A 86 1.00 -8.93 6.53
C ILE A 86 -0.26 -9.25 5.73
N VAL A 87 -0.16 -9.32 4.40
CA VAL A 87 -1.28 -9.66 3.51
C VAL A 87 -1.80 -11.08 3.79
N LYS A 88 -0.89 -12.03 4.01
CA LYS A 88 -1.24 -13.41 4.38
C LYS A 88 -1.99 -13.48 5.71
N GLU A 89 -1.55 -12.71 6.69
CA GLU A 89 -2.19 -12.65 8.01
C GLU A 89 -3.55 -11.94 7.96
N GLN A 90 -3.68 -10.85 7.21
CA GLN A 90 -4.96 -10.20 6.97
C GLN A 90 -5.96 -11.12 6.26
N GLY A 91 -5.51 -11.87 5.25
CA GLY A 91 -6.35 -12.88 4.59
C GLY A 91 -6.82 -13.97 5.55
N ARG A 92 -5.95 -14.39 6.48
CA ARG A 92 -6.28 -15.34 7.54
C ARG A 92 -7.30 -14.77 8.54
N MET A 93 -7.13 -13.53 8.98
CA MET A 93 -8.07 -12.85 9.89
C MET A 93 -9.42 -12.57 9.22
N ALA A 94 -9.44 -12.18 7.94
CA ALA A 94 -10.66 -12.01 7.17
C ALA A 94 -11.43 -13.34 7.04
N SER A 95 -10.72 -14.46 6.90
CA SER A 95 -11.32 -15.80 6.90
C SER A 95 -11.84 -16.24 8.28
N MET A 96 -11.32 -15.68 9.38
CA MET A 96 -11.78 -15.96 10.76
C MET A 96 -12.93 -15.06 11.22
N SER A 97 -13.13 -13.90 10.61
CA SER A 97 -14.29 -13.03 10.87
C SER A 97 -15.57 -13.47 10.15
N GLY A 98 -15.51 -14.51 9.32
CA GLY A 98 -16.67 -15.29 8.87
C GLY A 98 -17.15 -16.22 9.98
N HIS A 99 -17.65 -15.67 11.09
CA HIS A 99 -18.15 -16.49 12.20
C HIS A 99 -19.45 -17.20 11.83
N ASN A 100 -19.31 -18.52 11.73
CA ASN A 100 -20.29 -19.59 11.97
C ASN A 100 -21.51 -19.19 12.81
N SER A 101 -22.69 -19.24 12.20
CA SER A 101 -23.89 -19.66 12.93
C SER A 101 -23.89 -21.19 12.98
N PRO A 102 -23.87 -21.84 14.16
CA PRO A 102 -24.24 -23.25 14.24
C PRO A 102 -25.69 -23.39 13.76
N PRO A 103 -26.03 -24.33 12.87
CA PRO A 103 -27.42 -24.60 12.57
C PRO A 103 -28.08 -25.12 13.85
N VAL A 104 -29.04 -24.34 14.37
CA VAL A 104 -29.92 -24.78 15.45
C VAL A 104 -30.62 -26.06 14.99
N PRO A 105 -30.52 -27.21 15.70
CA PRO A 105 -31.31 -28.38 15.36
C PRO A 105 -32.78 -28.09 15.72
N THR A 106 -33.57 -27.64 14.74
CA THR A 106 -35.02 -27.58 14.89
C THR A 106 -35.56 -29.01 14.86
N SER A 107 -35.95 -29.50 16.02
CA SER A 107 -36.52 -30.83 16.19
C SER A 107 -38.00 -30.79 15.84
N GLY A 108 -38.37 -31.49 14.76
CA GLY A 108 -39.72 -32.02 14.55
C GLY A 108 -40.46 -31.48 13.32
N GLN A 109 -40.40 -32.21 12.21
CA GLN A 109 -41.62 -32.67 11.55
C GLN A 109 -41.37 -33.81 10.55
N VAL A 110 -42.26 -34.79 10.66
CA VAL A 110 -42.40 -36.04 9.92
C VAL A 110 -42.81 -35.85 8.46
N GLY A 111 -42.43 -36.77 7.58
CA GLY A 111 -43.14 -37.01 6.31
C GLY A 111 -42.22 -37.30 5.12
N GLY A 112 -42.37 -38.47 4.52
CA GLY A 112 -41.47 -39.04 3.51
C GLY A 112 -41.53 -38.42 2.11
N GLY A 113 -40.63 -38.87 1.25
CA GLY A 113 -40.60 -38.48 -0.16
C GLY A 113 -39.24 -38.73 -0.79
N SER A 114 -39.24 -39.26 -2.00
CA SER A 114 -38.13 -39.91 -2.69
C SER A 114 -37.37 -38.97 -3.65
N VAL A 115 -36.26 -39.52 -4.17
CA VAL A 115 -35.47 -39.22 -5.39
C VAL A 115 -34.44 -38.09 -5.44
N ASN A 116 -33.21 -38.52 -5.80
CA ASN A 116 -32.07 -37.76 -6.30
C ASN A 116 -32.43 -36.79 -7.43
N SER A 117 -31.74 -35.65 -7.50
CA SER A 117 -31.08 -35.15 -8.74
C SER A 117 -30.19 -33.94 -8.45
N SER A 118 -28.99 -34.00 -9.01
CA SER A 118 -27.96 -32.97 -9.14
C SER A 118 -28.43 -31.68 -9.82
N VAL A 119 -27.92 -30.52 -9.40
CA VAL A 119 -27.15 -29.56 -10.23
C VAL A 119 -26.59 -28.43 -9.37
N ALA A 120 -25.28 -28.20 -9.47
CA ALA A 120 -24.61 -27.04 -8.93
C ALA A 120 -24.73 -25.89 -9.95
N VAL A 121 -25.15 -24.70 -9.50
CA VAL A 121 -24.95 -23.44 -10.21
C VAL A 121 -24.43 -22.39 -9.23
N SER A 122 -23.14 -22.08 -9.36
CA SER A 122 -22.50 -20.97 -8.67
C SER A 122 -23.02 -19.66 -9.25
N ALA A 123 -23.80 -18.91 -8.47
CA ALA A 123 -24.21 -17.54 -8.79
C ALA A 123 -23.45 -16.57 -7.86
N THR A 124 -22.54 -15.78 -8.42
CA THR A 124 -21.88 -14.66 -7.74
C THR A 124 -22.85 -13.47 -7.63
N PRO A 125 -23.07 -12.88 -6.45
CA PRO A 125 -23.79 -11.62 -6.34
C PRO A 125 -22.87 -10.42 -6.60
N VAL A 126 -23.21 -9.62 -7.60
CA VAL A 126 -22.71 -8.26 -7.85
C VAL A 126 -23.13 -7.36 -6.69
N LEU A 127 -22.18 -6.76 -5.97
CA LEU A 127 -22.49 -5.73 -4.97
C LEU A 127 -22.37 -4.34 -5.63
N ALA A 128 -23.53 -3.82 -6.05
CA ALA A 128 -23.68 -2.42 -6.45
C ALA A 128 -23.50 -1.51 -5.22
N GLY A 129 -22.67 -0.49 -5.37
CA GLY A 129 -22.39 0.50 -4.32
C GLY A 129 -23.63 1.30 -3.96
N VAL A 130 -23.99 1.28 -2.68
CA VAL A 130 -24.96 2.21 -2.10
C VAL A 130 -24.20 3.44 -1.61
N ILE A 131 -24.48 4.58 -2.24
CA ILE A 131 -23.97 5.90 -1.83
C ILE A 131 -24.83 6.35 -0.66
N SER A 132 -24.25 6.42 0.53
CA SER A 132 -24.88 7.06 1.69
C SER A 132 -24.82 8.58 1.52
N SER A 133 -25.97 9.21 1.29
CA SER A 133 -26.15 10.66 1.34
C SER A 133 -26.13 11.16 2.78
N LEU A 134 -25.26 12.13 3.08
CA LEU A 134 -25.24 12.86 4.36
C LEU A 134 -26.41 13.87 4.44
N PRO A 135 -27.02 14.08 5.62
CA PRO A 135 -27.94 15.20 5.83
C PRO A 135 -27.20 16.51 6.13
N ASN A 136 -27.59 17.56 5.40
CA ASN A 136 -27.16 18.96 5.59
C ASN A 136 -27.44 19.46 7.01
N SER A 137 -26.44 20.08 7.63
CA SER A 137 -26.62 20.99 8.77
C SER A 137 -25.91 22.31 8.45
N ALA A 138 -26.70 23.32 8.06
CA ALA A 138 -26.24 24.68 7.80
C ALA A 138 -27.17 25.68 8.51
N THR A 139 -26.79 26.12 9.72
CA THR A 139 -27.19 27.36 10.41
C THR A 139 -26.23 27.45 11.62
N ALA A 140 -25.59 28.54 12.02
CA ALA A 140 -25.96 29.93 11.96
C ALA A 140 -24.74 30.88 12.02
N SER A 141 -25.00 32.09 11.55
CA SER A 141 -24.15 33.24 11.30
C SER A 141 -23.52 33.88 12.55
N ALA A 142 -22.39 34.53 12.32
CA ALA A 142 -21.68 35.37 13.27
C ALA A 142 -22.32 36.77 13.43
N GLN A 143 -22.25 37.27 14.67
CA GLN A 143 -22.07 38.65 15.14
C GLN A 143 -22.70 39.83 14.38
N SER A 144 -23.43 40.65 15.15
CA SER A 144 -23.12 42.07 15.35
C SER A 144 -23.54 42.48 16.76
#